data_AF-A0A3E4QVZ8-F1
#
_entry.id   AF-A0A3E4QVZ8-F1
#
_cell.length_a   1.000
_cell.length_b   1.000
_cell.length_c   1.000
_cell.angle_alpha   90.00
_cell.angle_beta   90.00
_cell.angle_gamma   90.00
#
_symmetry.space_group_name_H-M   'P 1'
#
loop_
_entity.id
_entity.type
_entity.pdbx_description
1 polymer ?
#
loop_
_entity_poly.entity_id
_entity_poly.type
_entity_poly.pdbx_seq_one_letter_code
_entity_poly.pdbx_strand_id
1 'polypeptide(L)'
;MGASASVIQEYYKAVDYWADIAGNRDWKLSVWIVGQNDVDLVDRFLEIERSPVGRFDDIFFRFDTPYKGDDEEYAEQLWQEYAGWFSEKVEEKYDILRALRHDGLLKEEYTPDVSVEHTAGNLWREMLRFKACISRLDDAFFCLYFPPEQERGCSRTGWFGNVLKEGVPQGIRMTTIDLKGNRNVRLDESREVVCIRPRFDMAAALHNRMARSDSGNDLIAPENRFKQQVTVVMDCTQKQDWKLLDREIRKLLDISKEMKDTNIRTSALFIASEACYAIREYRHSMKYSDATIKEAEKAMESGEAAGYSYWKMAVSMKAAILTAGKRREEAVALYEGMARKAITQKDPYYVMESYRMCGFLRYEDGKMEQAFEYFLLALSGGSYLSGEIRRSSTFTYAAHLALHTGRQVRSPLDVSILEGQLREWLGDDWKELVDNPDMQLAKARRKGGIFN
;
A
#
# COMPACT_ATOMS: atom_id res chain seq x y z
N MET A 1 17.62 24.18 -17.02
CA MET A 1 16.35 24.12 -16.28
C MET A 1 16.11 22.66 -15.97
N GLY A 2 16.21 22.28 -14.69
CA GLY A 2 16.27 20.89 -14.24
C GLY A 2 14.93 20.16 -14.34
N ALA A 3 14.98 18.86 -14.61
CA ALA A 3 13.80 17.99 -14.69
C ALA A 3 12.98 18.06 -13.39
N SER A 4 11.64 18.09 -13.54
CA SER A 4 10.68 18.08 -12.44
C SER A 4 10.67 16.70 -11.77
N ALA A 5 10.94 16.64 -10.47
CA ALA A 5 10.92 15.41 -9.67
C ALA A 5 9.48 14.88 -9.50
N SER A 6 9.28 13.56 -9.50
CA SER A 6 7.98 12.90 -9.24
C SER A 6 8.13 11.79 -8.21
N VAL A 7 7.08 11.49 -7.43
CA VAL A 7 7.17 10.50 -6.34
C VAL A 7 7.64 9.11 -6.83
N ILE A 8 7.26 8.73 -8.05
CA ILE A 8 7.70 7.47 -8.68
C ILE A 8 9.18 7.55 -9.11
N GLN A 9 9.65 8.68 -9.65
CA GLN A 9 11.08 8.86 -9.95
C GLN A 9 11.91 8.89 -8.68
N GLU A 10 11.44 9.56 -7.62
CA GLU A 10 12.12 9.56 -6.33
C GLU A 10 12.16 8.15 -5.72
N TYR A 11 11.08 7.36 -5.90
CA TYR A 11 11.09 5.94 -5.53
C TYR A 11 12.14 5.14 -6.31
N TYR A 12 12.21 5.28 -7.64
CA TYR A 12 13.22 4.60 -8.44
C TYR A 12 14.64 5.07 -8.14
N LYS A 13 14.84 6.34 -7.73
CA LYS A 13 16.14 6.77 -7.18
C LYS A 13 16.48 5.99 -5.91
N ALA A 14 15.52 5.75 -5.01
CA ALA A 14 15.77 4.93 -3.83
C ALA A 14 16.19 3.49 -4.24
N VAL A 15 15.51 2.91 -5.23
CA VAL A 15 15.91 1.62 -5.82
C VAL A 15 17.34 1.67 -6.39
N ASP A 16 17.70 2.71 -7.13
CA ASP A 16 19.04 2.86 -7.73
C ASP A 16 20.12 3.02 -6.65
N TYR A 17 19.88 3.86 -5.63
CA TYR A 17 20.79 4.01 -4.49
C TYR A 17 21.00 2.70 -3.73
N TRP A 18 19.95 1.88 -3.59
CA TRP A 18 20.10 0.57 -2.99
C TRP A 18 20.86 -0.38 -3.93
N ALA A 19 20.60 -0.35 -5.23
CA ALA A 19 21.27 -1.18 -6.22
C ALA A 19 22.79 -0.97 -6.24
N ASP A 20 23.25 0.27 -6.05
CA ASP A 20 24.68 0.62 -5.97
C ASP A 20 25.42 -0.12 -4.84
N ILE A 21 24.71 -0.47 -3.76
CA ILE A 21 25.29 -1.14 -2.60
C ILE A 21 24.91 -2.63 -2.52
N ALA A 22 23.79 -3.04 -3.12
CA ALA A 22 23.23 -4.38 -2.97
C ALA A 22 24.22 -5.48 -3.37
N GLY A 23 24.95 -5.28 -4.48
CA GLY A 23 25.94 -6.21 -5.00
C GLY A 23 27.23 -6.31 -4.17
N ASN A 24 27.50 -5.34 -3.29
CA ASN A 24 28.67 -5.39 -2.41
C ASN A 24 28.36 -6.29 -1.20
N ARG A 25 29.14 -7.36 -1.00
CA ARG A 25 28.94 -8.34 0.08
C ARG A 25 29.59 -7.98 1.41
N ASP A 26 30.32 -6.87 1.47
CA ASP A 26 31.14 -6.51 2.62
C ASP A 26 30.42 -5.63 3.64
N TRP A 27 29.42 -4.85 3.21
CA TRP A 27 28.72 -3.95 4.13
C TRP A 27 27.77 -4.72 5.06
N LYS A 28 27.60 -4.17 6.27
CA LYS A 28 26.83 -4.74 7.38
C LYS A 28 25.70 -3.83 7.83
N LEU A 29 25.91 -2.52 7.78
CA LEU A 29 24.91 -1.52 8.13
C LEU A 29 24.81 -0.48 7.02
N SER A 30 23.61 -0.27 6.49
CA SER A 30 23.29 0.90 5.69
C SER A 30 22.48 1.91 6.51
N VAL A 31 22.85 3.18 6.43
CA VAL A 31 22.16 4.28 7.10
C VAL A 31 21.68 5.27 6.04
N TRP A 32 20.37 5.34 5.85
CA TRP A 32 19.72 6.30 4.96
C TRP A 32 19.62 7.66 5.66
N ILE A 33 20.46 8.61 5.26
CA ILE A 33 20.48 9.95 5.85
C ILE A 33 19.59 10.87 5.01
N VAL A 34 18.38 11.14 5.49
CA VAL A 34 17.34 11.80 4.69
C VAL A 34 16.70 12.99 5.41
N GLY A 35 15.99 13.85 4.67
CA GLY A 35 15.18 14.90 5.28
C GLY A 35 13.87 14.33 5.84
N GLN A 36 13.18 15.08 6.72
CA GLN A 36 11.90 14.66 7.31
C GLN A 36 10.86 14.27 6.25
N ASN A 37 10.81 15.00 5.13
CA ASN A 37 9.87 14.78 4.03
C ASN A 37 10.18 13.55 3.16
N ASP A 38 11.35 12.94 3.35
CA ASP A 38 11.83 11.81 2.55
C ASP A 38 11.75 10.47 3.30
N VAL A 39 11.47 10.49 4.61
CA VAL A 39 11.41 9.29 5.46
C VAL A 39 10.39 8.30 4.91
N ASP A 40 9.17 8.76 4.67
CA ASP A 40 8.08 7.92 4.17
C ASP A 40 8.42 7.26 2.84
N LEU A 41 9.20 7.92 1.98
CA LEU A 41 9.63 7.36 0.69
C LEU A 41 10.55 6.16 0.90
N VAL A 42 11.56 6.32 1.76
CA VAL A 42 12.54 5.26 2.04
C VAL A 42 11.90 4.12 2.83
N ASP A 43 11.06 4.44 3.82
CA ASP A 43 10.30 3.44 4.57
C ASP A 43 9.43 2.62 3.61
N ARG A 44 8.70 3.29 2.70
CA ARG A 44 7.87 2.61 1.70
C ARG A 44 8.68 1.75 0.72
N PHE A 45 9.88 2.17 0.36
CA PHE A 45 10.81 1.36 -0.42
C PHE A 45 11.16 0.06 0.31
N LEU A 46 11.59 0.15 1.57
CA LEU A 46 11.93 -1.03 2.39
C LEU A 46 10.71 -1.94 2.63
N GLU A 47 9.51 -1.36 2.77
CA GLU A 47 8.25 -2.10 2.87
C GLU A 47 7.92 -2.89 1.60
N ILE A 48 8.16 -2.32 0.42
CA ILE A 48 7.93 -3.01 -0.86
C ILE A 48 8.94 -4.14 -1.03
N GLU A 49 10.21 -3.93 -0.70
CA GLU A 49 11.24 -4.98 -0.77
C GLU A 49 10.99 -6.15 0.20
N ARG A 50 10.22 -5.94 1.27
CA ARG A 50 9.73 -7.00 2.16
C ARG A 50 8.62 -7.86 1.56
N SER A 51 7.95 -7.37 0.52
CA SER A 51 6.81 -8.05 -0.08
C SER A 51 7.23 -8.98 -1.23
N PRO A 52 6.35 -9.89 -1.70
CA PRO A 52 6.64 -10.76 -2.85
C PRO A 52 6.91 -10.03 -4.18
N VAL A 53 6.67 -8.71 -4.24
CA VAL A 53 6.96 -7.88 -5.42
C VAL A 53 8.26 -7.07 -5.29
N GLY A 54 9.04 -7.31 -4.23
CA GLY A 54 10.40 -6.78 -4.07
C GLY A 54 11.31 -7.15 -5.24
N ARG A 55 12.28 -6.29 -5.53
CA ARG A 55 13.18 -6.45 -6.69
C ARG A 55 14.51 -7.09 -6.32
N PHE A 56 14.98 -6.91 -5.09
CA PHE A 56 16.29 -7.41 -4.67
C PHE A 56 16.21 -8.84 -4.11
N ASP A 57 17.31 -9.57 -4.26
CA ASP A 57 17.40 -10.97 -3.83
C ASP A 57 17.48 -11.14 -2.30
N ASP A 58 17.80 -10.06 -1.58
CA ASP A 58 17.85 -10.05 -0.12
C ASP A 58 16.42 -10.18 0.46
N ILE A 59 16.28 -10.90 1.56
CA ILE A 59 15.00 -11.09 2.27
C ILE A 59 14.91 -10.05 3.38
N PHE A 60 13.92 -9.16 3.30
CA PHE A 60 13.78 -8.06 4.24
C PHE A 60 12.91 -8.44 5.43
N PHE A 61 13.38 -8.10 6.63
CA PHE A 61 12.65 -8.20 7.88
C PHE A 61 12.55 -6.82 8.50
N ARG A 62 11.50 -6.55 9.24
CA ARG A 62 11.31 -5.29 9.94
C ARG A 62 11.14 -5.59 11.42
N PHE A 63 11.88 -4.86 12.24
CA PHE A 63 11.71 -4.84 13.68
C PHE A 63 11.01 -3.53 14.08
N ASP A 64 9.81 -3.62 14.62
CA ASP A 64 9.02 -2.47 15.08
C ASP A 64 9.31 -2.10 16.55
N THR A 65 10.11 -2.90 17.26
CA THR A 65 10.55 -2.59 18.63
C THR A 65 11.26 -1.22 18.69
N PRO A 66 10.79 -0.28 19.53
CA PRO A 66 11.44 1.01 19.73
C PRO A 66 12.64 0.90 20.68
N TYR A 67 13.68 1.69 20.44
CA TYR A 67 14.87 1.79 21.27
C TYR A 67 14.73 2.88 22.35
N LYS A 68 14.70 2.47 23.61
CA LYS A 68 14.50 3.39 24.75
C LYS A 68 15.79 3.83 25.47
N GLY A 69 16.95 3.55 24.87
CA GLY A 69 18.26 3.94 25.45
C GLY A 69 18.94 2.88 26.31
N ASP A 70 18.37 1.67 26.39
CA ASP A 70 18.94 0.52 27.11
C ASP A 70 19.21 -0.62 26.11
N ASP A 71 20.47 -1.00 25.97
CA ASP A 71 20.91 -2.00 24.99
C ASP A 71 20.47 -3.43 25.37
N GLU A 72 20.42 -3.76 26.67
CA GLU A 72 20.02 -5.08 27.16
C GLU A 72 18.52 -5.26 27.06
N GLU A 73 17.73 -4.26 27.49
CA GLU A 73 16.27 -4.28 27.34
C GLU A 73 15.87 -4.32 25.86
N TYR A 74 16.59 -3.60 25.00
CA TYR A 74 16.30 -3.61 23.57
C TYR A 74 16.58 -4.97 22.93
N ALA A 75 17.70 -5.62 23.28
CA ALA A 75 18.00 -6.96 22.78
C ALA A 75 16.93 -7.98 23.22
N GLU A 76 16.50 -7.92 24.49
CA GLU A 76 15.40 -8.74 25.01
C GLU A 76 14.10 -8.53 24.21
N GLN A 77 13.72 -7.29 23.93
CA GLN A 77 12.50 -6.98 23.18
C GLN A 77 12.58 -7.42 21.72
N LEU A 78 13.74 -7.28 21.06
CA LEU A 78 13.96 -7.81 19.71
C LEU A 78 13.80 -9.33 19.65
N TRP A 79 14.27 -10.05 20.68
CA TRP A 79 14.08 -11.50 20.82
C TRP A 79 12.61 -11.87 20.99
N GLN A 80 11.87 -11.13 21.81
CA GLN A 80 10.43 -11.34 21.99
C GLN A 80 9.66 -11.09 20.70
N GLU A 81 9.99 -10.02 19.97
CA GLU A 81 9.40 -9.73 18.66
C GLU A 81 9.68 -10.87 17.66
N TYR A 82 10.95 -11.30 17.55
CA TYR A 82 11.35 -12.38 16.67
C TYR A 82 10.62 -13.70 16.99
N ALA A 83 10.60 -14.11 18.25
CA ALA A 83 9.88 -15.31 18.69
C ALA A 83 8.36 -15.18 18.47
N GLY A 84 7.84 -13.96 18.61
CA GLY A 84 6.45 -13.59 18.30
C GLY A 84 6.04 -13.99 16.89
N TRP A 85 6.91 -13.76 15.89
CA TRP A 85 6.64 -14.10 14.49
C TRP A 85 6.32 -15.59 14.24
N PHE A 86 6.73 -16.48 15.13
CA PHE A 86 6.56 -17.93 15.00
C PHE A 86 5.55 -18.54 15.98
N SER A 87 5.07 -17.75 16.95
CA SER A 87 4.17 -18.23 18.00
C SER A 87 2.73 -17.76 17.82
N GLU A 88 2.50 -16.72 17.02
CA GLU A 88 1.17 -16.18 16.76
C GLU A 88 0.34 -17.14 15.89
N LYS A 89 -0.92 -17.39 16.29
CA LYS A 89 -1.85 -18.19 15.47
C LYS A 89 -2.30 -17.37 14.26
N VAL A 90 -1.58 -17.54 13.16
CA VAL A 90 -1.93 -16.95 11.86
C VAL A 90 -2.93 -17.81 11.08
N GLU A 91 -3.79 -17.17 10.28
CA GLU A 91 -4.66 -17.89 9.33
C GLU A 91 -3.80 -18.68 8.33
N GLU A 92 -4.28 -19.84 7.89
CA GLU A 92 -3.52 -20.78 7.04
C GLU A 92 -2.93 -20.15 5.76
N LYS A 93 -3.60 -19.15 5.17
CA LYS A 93 -3.12 -18.43 3.97
C LYS A 93 -1.95 -17.47 4.26
N TYR A 94 -1.69 -17.14 5.51
CA TYR A 94 -0.60 -16.26 5.97
C TYR A 94 0.47 -17.04 6.74
N ASP A 95 0.30 -18.35 6.91
CA ASP A 95 1.28 -19.24 7.56
C ASP A 95 2.40 -19.60 6.57
N ILE A 96 3.42 -18.74 6.52
CA ILE A 96 4.56 -18.88 5.62
C ILE A 96 5.34 -20.17 5.91
N LEU A 97 5.48 -20.58 7.18
CA LEU A 97 6.16 -21.83 7.53
C LEU A 97 5.42 -23.04 6.96
N ARG A 98 4.10 -23.05 7.08
CA ARG A 98 3.28 -24.13 6.51
C ARG A 98 3.30 -24.12 4.98
N ALA A 99 3.32 -22.95 4.34
CA ALA A 99 3.49 -22.82 2.89
C ALA A 99 4.86 -23.37 2.44
N LEU A 100 5.95 -22.98 3.11
CA LEU A 100 7.30 -23.48 2.83
C LEU A 100 7.40 -25.00 3.01
N ARG A 101 6.72 -25.56 4.02
CA ARG A 101 6.63 -27.01 4.24
C ARG A 101 5.85 -27.70 3.11
N HIS A 102 4.68 -27.17 2.74
CA HIS A 102 3.85 -27.71 1.67
C HIS A 102 4.60 -27.73 0.32
N ASP A 103 5.37 -26.68 0.05
CA ASP A 103 6.11 -26.53 -1.21
C ASP A 103 7.46 -27.26 -1.20
N GLY A 104 7.77 -27.99 -0.12
CA GLY A 104 9.02 -28.74 0.04
C GLY A 104 10.27 -27.86 0.12
N LEU A 105 10.08 -26.57 0.43
CA LEU A 105 11.17 -25.59 0.56
C LEU A 105 11.78 -25.57 1.97
N LEU A 106 11.02 -26.00 2.98
CA LEU A 106 11.49 -26.16 4.35
C LEU A 106 12.20 -27.52 4.51
N LYS A 107 13.51 -27.50 4.75
CA LYS A 107 14.37 -28.68 4.92
C LYS A 107 14.09 -29.41 6.23
N GLU A 108 13.86 -28.65 7.29
CA GLU A 108 13.64 -29.16 8.66
C GLU A 108 12.65 -28.24 9.39
N GLU A 109 11.91 -28.80 10.35
CA GLU A 109 11.03 -28.01 11.21
C GLU A 109 11.81 -26.95 11.97
N TYR A 110 11.24 -25.75 12.05
CA TYR A 110 11.87 -24.62 12.70
C TYR A 110 11.00 -24.11 13.85
N THR A 111 11.64 -23.85 14.99
CA THR A 111 11.05 -23.19 16.15
C THR A 111 12.16 -22.40 16.84
N PRO A 112 12.00 -21.10 17.10
CA PRO A 112 13.03 -20.29 17.73
C PRO A 112 13.57 -20.90 19.02
N ASP A 113 14.90 -20.93 19.17
CA ASP A 113 15.54 -21.33 20.43
C ASP A 113 15.67 -20.10 21.34
N VAL A 114 14.70 -19.96 22.24
CA VAL A 114 14.64 -18.87 23.24
C VAL A 114 15.37 -19.23 24.55
N SER A 115 16.11 -20.33 24.60
CA SER A 115 16.86 -20.73 25.80
C SER A 115 18.24 -20.09 25.90
N VAL A 116 18.73 -19.54 24.78
CA VAL A 116 20.01 -18.83 24.72
C VAL A 116 19.90 -17.43 25.31
N GLU A 117 21.03 -16.88 25.72
CA GLU A 117 21.08 -15.50 26.20
C GLU A 117 20.58 -14.52 25.13
N HIS A 118 19.72 -13.57 25.49
CA HIS A 118 19.08 -12.66 24.54
C HIS A 118 19.98 -11.48 24.16
N THR A 119 21.00 -11.77 23.34
CA THR A 119 21.89 -10.77 22.75
C THR A 119 21.64 -10.59 21.25
N ALA A 120 22.04 -9.46 20.68
CA ALA A 120 21.97 -9.24 19.23
C ALA A 120 22.77 -10.31 18.45
N GLY A 121 23.97 -10.65 18.94
CA GLY A 121 24.81 -11.69 18.33
C GLY A 121 24.19 -13.09 18.32
N ASN A 122 23.46 -13.46 19.37
CA ASN A 122 22.70 -14.72 19.39
C ASN A 122 21.49 -14.63 18.44
N LEU A 123 20.81 -13.47 18.34
CA LEU A 123 19.67 -13.29 17.44
C LEU A 123 20.09 -13.47 15.96
N TRP A 124 21.23 -12.91 15.55
CA TRP A 124 21.76 -13.12 14.20
C TRP A 124 22.01 -14.59 13.89
N ARG A 125 22.59 -15.33 14.84
CA ARG A 125 22.84 -16.76 14.71
C ARG A 125 21.54 -17.55 14.60
N GLU A 126 20.53 -17.15 15.35
CA GLU A 126 19.21 -17.78 15.32
C GLU A 126 18.47 -17.51 13.99
N MET A 127 18.52 -16.27 13.49
CA MET A 127 17.99 -15.94 12.15
C MET A 127 18.73 -16.69 11.03
N LEU A 128 20.04 -16.91 11.17
CA LEU A 128 20.80 -17.73 10.23
C LEU A 128 20.45 -19.22 10.35
N ARG A 129 20.09 -19.72 11.53
CA ARG A 129 19.54 -21.07 11.72
C ARG A 129 18.22 -21.21 10.97
N PHE A 130 17.33 -20.24 11.12
CA PHE A 130 16.08 -20.18 10.34
C PHE A 130 16.35 -20.17 8.83
N LYS A 131 17.28 -19.32 8.37
CA LYS A 131 17.69 -19.28 6.96
C LYS A 131 18.17 -20.64 6.46
N ALA A 132 18.97 -21.36 7.25
CA ALA A 132 19.51 -22.66 6.88
C ALA A 132 18.42 -23.74 6.71
N CYS A 133 17.31 -23.63 7.46
CA CYS A 133 16.14 -24.49 7.33
C CYS A 133 15.40 -24.29 5.99
N ILE A 134 15.65 -23.21 5.25
CA ILE A 134 14.97 -22.93 3.98
C ILE A 134 15.91 -23.20 2.81
N SER A 135 15.41 -23.90 1.80
CA SER A 135 16.15 -24.15 0.55
C SER A 135 16.17 -22.92 -0.35
N ARG A 136 17.24 -22.81 -1.18
CA ARG A 136 17.41 -21.75 -2.19
C ARG A 136 17.65 -20.34 -1.65
N LEU A 137 17.92 -20.18 -0.35
CA LEU A 137 18.29 -18.90 0.24
C LEU A 137 19.79 -18.75 0.48
N ASP A 138 20.62 -19.72 0.09
CA ASP A 138 22.04 -19.79 0.47
C ASP A 138 22.78 -18.48 0.13
N ASP A 139 22.54 -17.91 -1.05
CA ASP A 139 23.21 -16.71 -1.55
C ASP A 139 22.62 -15.36 -1.09
N ALA A 140 21.36 -15.34 -0.64
CA ALA A 140 20.62 -14.14 -0.22
C ALA A 140 21.06 -13.64 1.17
N PHE A 141 21.00 -12.34 1.44
CA PHE A 141 21.13 -11.83 2.81
C PHE A 141 19.76 -11.68 3.46
N PHE A 142 19.69 -11.86 4.77
CA PHE A 142 18.59 -11.34 5.58
C PHE A 142 18.91 -9.89 5.92
N CYS A 143 18.10 -8.97 5.40
CA CYS A 143 18.24 -7.53 5.57
C CYS A 143 17.27 -7.06 6.66
N LEU A 144 17.81 -6.62 7.79
CA LEU A 144 17.05 -6.27 8.99
C LEU A 144 16.84 -4.76 9.03
N TYR A 145 15.59 -4.35 8.83
CA TYR A 145 15.19 -2.96 8.86
C TYR A 145 14.76 -2.54 10.27
N PHE A 146 15.43 -1.52 10.79
CA PHE A 146 15.09 -0.82 12.03
C PHE A 146 14.56 0.58 11.68
N PRO A 147 13.24 0.81 11.75
CA PRO A 147 12.62 2.10 11.42
C PRO A 147 13.19 3.25 12.25
N PRO A 148 13.13 4.50 11.76
CA PRO A 148 13.50 5.66 12.55
C PRO A 148 12.51 5.86 13.70
N GLU A 149 13.00 6.29 14.86
CA GLU A 149 12.13 6.73 15.94
C GLU A 149 11.54 8.12 15.66
N GLN A 150 10.46 8.49 16.35
CA GLN A 150 9.91 9.85 16.30
C GLN A 150 10.98 10.88 16.71
N GLU A 151 10.78 12.17 16.36
CA GLU A 151 11.79 13.25 16.46
C GLU A 151 12.47 13.44 17.84
N ARG A 152 11.97 12.83 18.93
CA ARG A 152 12.57 12.85 20.27
C ARG A 152 13.08 11.49 20.77
N GLY A 153 13.36 10.56 19.86
CA GLY A 153 13.89 9.23 20.18
C GLY A 153 15.30 9.23 20.79
N CYS A 154 15.70 8.09 21.35
CA CYS A 154 17.03 7.92 21.91
C CYS A 154 18.08 7.69 20.79
N SER A 155 19.31 8.14 21.02
CA SER A 155 20.41 7.90 20.06
C SER A 155 20.76 6.42 20.01
N ARG A 156 20.63 5.81 18.83
CA ARG A 156 21.02 4.40 18.57
C ARG A 156 22.49 4.24 18.17
N THR A 157 23.27 5.31 18.23
CA THR A 157 24.69 5.29 17.82
C THR A 157 25.50 4.28 18.64
N GLY A 158 25.28 4.23 19.95
CA GLY A 158 25.96 3.30 20.85
C GLY A 158 25.62 1.85 20.51
N TRP A 159 24.32 1.55 20.43
CA TRP A 159 23.84 0.21 20.11
C TRP A 159 24.37 -0.33 18.77
N PHE A 160 24.21 0.41 17.67
CA PHE A 160 24.74 -0.03 16.37
C PHE A 160 26.27 -0.15 16.38
N GLY A 161 26.97 0.74 17.10
CA GLY A 161 28.42 0.66 17.28
C GLY A 161 28.86 -0.61 18.00
N ASN A 162 28.14 -1.00 19.06
CA ASN A 162 28.37 -2.24 19.80
C ASN A 162 28.11 -3.47 18.92
N VAL A 163 26.98 -3.51 18.21
CA VAL A 163 26.63 -4.61 17.29
C VAL A 163 27.70 -4.79 16.20
N LEU A 164 28.19 -3.70 15.61
CA LEU A 164 29.25 -3.77 14.60
C LEU A 164 30.59 -4.23 15.19
N LYS A 165 30.92 -3.78 16.41
CA LYS A 165 32.16 -4.17 17.11
C LYS A 165 32.16 -5.65 17.51
N GLU A 166 31.02 -6.18 17.94
CA GLU A 166 30.84 -7.61 18.24
C GLU A 166 30.90 -8.47 16.97
N GLY A 167 30.51 -7.90 15.83
CA GLY A 167 30.62 -8.50 14.51
C GLY A 167 29.28 -9.01 13.99
N VAL A 168 28.95 -8.59 12.77
CA VAL A 168 27.74 -9.02 12.08
C VAL A 168 28.08 -10.16 11.12
N PRO A 169 27.49 -11.37 11.28
CA PRO A 169 27.88 -12.53 10.49
C PRO A 169 27.57 -12.36 9.00
N GLN A 170 28.20 -13.18 8.15
CA GLN A 170 27.84 -13.25 6.73
C GLN A 170 26.42 -13.80 6.56
N GLY A 171 25.66 -13.24 5.62
CA GLY A 171 24.24 -13.53 5.44
C GLY A 171 23.29 -12.65 6.24
N ILE A 172 23.79 -11.76 7.11
CA ILE A 172 22.99 -10.73 7.81
C ILE A 172 23.48 -9.35 7.39
N ARG A 173 22.53 -8.45 7.16
CA ARG A 173 22.76 -7.01 6.99
C ARG A 173 21.67 -6.22 7.72
N MET A 174 21.95 -4.98 8.04
CA MET A 174 21.03 -4.09 8.73
C MET A 174 20.85 -2.81 7.92
N THR A 175 19.66 -2.24 8.00
CA THR A 175 19.34 -0.95 7.39
C THR A 175 18.51 -0.12 8.35
N THR A 176 18.73 1.20 8.33
CA THR A 176 17.95 2.14 9.12
C THR A 176 17.86 3.49 8.43
N ILE A 177 16.93 4.33 8.86
CA ILE A 177 16.78 5.71 8.42
C ILE A 177 17.23 6.63 9.55
N ASP A 178 17.97 7.68 9.20
CA ASP A 178 18.43 8.70 10.12
C ASP A 178 18.15 10.11 9.58
N LEU A 179 17.66 10.99 10.45
CA LEU A 179 17.18 12.31 10.07
C LEU A 179 18.35 13.29 9.96
N LYS A 180 18.55 13.89 8.78
CA LYS A 180 19.65 14.82 8.50
C LYS A 180 19.72 15.99 9.50
N GLY A 181 18.58 16.50 9.96
CA GLY A 181 18.47 17.61 10.92
C GLY A 181 18.59 17.20 12.38
N ASN A 182 18.34 15.93 12.72
CA ASN A 182 18.39 15.41 14.07
C ASN A 182 18.92 13.96 14.07
N ARG A 183 20.24 13.84 13.90
CA ARG A 183 20.93 12.56 13.69
C ARG A 183 21.01 11.74 14.98
N ASN A 184 20.38 10.56 14.97
CA ASN A 184 20.38 9.56 16.05
C ASN A 184 21.38 8.41 15.82
N VAL A 185 21.93 8.26 14.61
CA VAL A 185 22.94 7.26 14.25
C VAL A 185 24.17 7.94 13.64
N ARG A 186 25.17 8.22 14.48
CA ARG A 186 26.41 8.92 14.11
C ARG A 186 27.59 7.97 14.08
N LEU A 187 27.61 7.11 13.07
CA LEU A 187 28.72 6.21 12.79
C LEU A 187 29.52 6.70 11.59
N ASP A 188 30.84 6.50 11.63
CA ASP A 188 31.73 6.82 10.52
C ASP A 188 31.55 5.81 9.38
N GLU A 189 31.60 6.30 8.14
CA GLU A 189 31.59 5.43 6.97
C GLU A 189 32.84 4.55 6.94
N SER A 190 32.62 3.29 6.61
CA SER A 190 33.67 2.30 6.53
C SER A 190 33.30 1.26 5.47
N ARG A 191 34.13 0.22 5.33
CA ARG A 191 33.77 -0.93 4.48
C ARG A 191 32.47 -1.62 4.96
N GLU A 192 32.20 -1.58 6.27
CA GLU A 192 31.04 -2.24 6.89
C GLU A 192 29.84 -1.30 7.07
N VAL A 193 30.07 0.02 7.11
CA VAL A 193 29.03 1.04 7.33
C VAL A 193 28.90 1.93 6.10
N VAL A 194 27.76 1.84 5.41
CA VAL A 194 27.48 2.64 4.22
C VAL A 194 26.42 3.68 4.53
N CYS A 195 26.76 4.95 4.32
CA CYS A 195 25.80 6.05 4.48
C CYS A 195 25.20 6.43 3.13
N ILE A 196 23.93 6.10 2.93
CA ILE A 196 23.20 6.48 1.72
C ILE A 196 22.67 7.90 1.94
N ARG A 197 23.12 8.85 1.12
CA ARG A 197 22.71 10.26 1.18
C ARG A 197 21.93 10.60 -0.08
N PRO A 198 20.69 10.10 -0.19
CA PRO A 198 19.93 10.27 -1.41
C PRO A 198 19.63 11.76 -1.61
N ARG A 199 19.78 12.20 -2.85
CA ARG A 199 19.30 13.51 -3.29
C ARG A 199 17.88 13.36 -3.81
N PHE A 200 16.96 13.23 -2.86
CA PHE A 200 15.55 13.32 -3.17
C PHE A 200 15.13 14.78 -3.29
N ASP A 201 14.16 15.02 -4.16
CA ASP A 201 13.46 16.29 -4.21
C ASP A 201 11.99 16.05 -3.90
N MET A 202 11.68 15.48 -2.72
CA MET A 202 10.31 15.16 -2.35
C MET A 202 9.45 16.40 -2.14
N ALA A 203 10.03 17.53 -1.75
CA ALA A 203 9.31 18.80 -1.70
C ALA A 203 8.83 19.21 -3.09
N ALA A 204 9.70 19.18 -4.11
CA ALA A 204 9.25 19.39 -5.49
C ALA A 204 8.41 18.22 -5.99
N ALA A 205 8.65 16.96 -5.62
CA ALA A 205 7.89 15.81 -6.12
C ALA A 205 6.46 15.75 -5.58
N LEU A 206 6.24 16.13 -4.31
CA LEU A 206 4.93 16.30 -3.71
C LEU A 206 4.24 17.55 -4.28
N HIS A 207 4.98 18.64 -4.47
CA HIS A 207 4.49 19.85 -5.14
C HIS A 207 4.16 19.61 -6.63
N ASN A 208 4.92 18.77 -7.35
CA ASN A 208 4.73 18.40 -8.76
C ASN A 208 3.65 17.35 -8.93
N ARG A 209 3.48 16.44 -7.95
CA ARG A 209 2.27 15.60 -7.83
C ARG A 209 1.02 16.47 -7.68
N MET A 210 1.14 17.63 -7.04
CA MET A 210 0.10 18.67 -6.99
C MET A 210 0.10 19.61 -8.23
N ALA A 211 1.20 19.73 -8.99
CA ALA A 211 1.42 20.80 -9.98
C ALA A 211 1.68 20.39 -11.45
N ARG A 212 1.66 19.09 -11.84
CA ARG A 212 1.71 18.56 -13.24
C ARG A 212 3.11 18.13 -13.77
N SER A 213 3.10 17.12 -14.67
CA SER A 213 3.79 17.07 -15.98
C SER A 213 5.31 16.87 -16.20
N ASP A 214 5.59 15.94 -17.13
CA ASP A 214 6.62 15.91 -18.20
C ASP A 214 8.12 15.47 -17.99
N SER A 215 8.46 14.28 -18.58
CA SER A 215 9.64 13.84 -19.41
C SER A 215 11.11 13.93 -18.90
N GLY A 216 12.11 13.08 -19.25
CA GLY A 216 12.28 11.88 -20.11
C GLY A 216 13.79 11.56 -20.36
N ASN A 217 14.19 10.27 -20.44
CA ASN A 217 15.32 9.73 -21.24
C ASN A 217 15.55 8.22 -20.92
N ASP A 218 15.03 7.31 -21.75
CA ASP A 218 15.74 6.11 -22.28
C ASP A 218 14.82 5.32 -23.26
N LEU A 219 14.75 5.72 -24.53
CA LEU A 219 13.65 5.40 -25.47
C LEU A 219 13.81 4.12 -26.33
N ILE A 220 14.80 3.26 -26.07
CA ILE A 220 15.05 2.07 -26.91
C ILE A 220 14.21 0.87 -26.48
N ALA A 221 13.96 0.71 -25.17
CA ALA A 221 13.17 -0.40 -24.64
C ALA A 221 11.65 -0.14 -24.77
N PRO A 222 10.83 -1.08 -25.30
CA PRO A 222 9.36 -0.98 -25.32
C PRO A 222 8.74 -0.59 -23.97
N GLU A 223 9.31 -1.08 -22.87
CA GLU A 223 8.91 -0.80 -21.48
C GLU A 223 9.08 0.68 -21.13
N ASN A 224 10.18 1.29 -21.55
CA ASN A 224 10.46 2.70 -21.31
C ASN A 224 9.63 3.59 -22.22
N ARG A 225 9.42 3.19 -23.48
CA ARG A 225 8.48 3.84 -24.40
C ARG A 225 7.05 3.81 -23.84
N PHE A 226 6.64 2.70 -23.25
CA PHE A 226 5.34 2.55 -22.61
C PHE A 226 5.21 3.51 -21.42
N LYS A 227 6.16 3.48 -20.48
CA LYS A 227 6.18 4.40 -19.31
C LYS A 227 6.15 5.87 -19.73
N GLN A 228 6.94 6.26 -20.72
CA GLN A 228 6.94 7.63 -21.24
C GLN A 228 5.61 7.99 -21.90
N GLN A 229 5.03 7.08 -22.69
CA GLN A 229 3.77 7.36 -23.37
C GLN A 229 2.60 7.45 -22.37
N VAL A 230 2.63 6.73 -21.25
CA VAL A 230 1.68 6.92 -20.15
C VAL A 230 1.76 8.35 -19.62
N THR A 231 2.96 8.87 -19.36
CA THR A 231 3.14 10.27 -18.92
C THR A 231 2.56 11.24 -19.95
N VAL A 232 2.88 11.07 -21.23
CA VAL A 232 2.36 11.92 -22.32
C VAL A 232 0.83 11.91 -22.38
N VAL A 233 0.20 10.73 -22.23
CA VAL A 233 -1.26 10.60 -22.18
C VAL A 233 -1.85 11.39 -21.02
N MET A 234 -1.26 11.26 -19.83
CA MET A 234 -1.73 11.98 -18.64
C MET A 234 -1.51 13.49 -18.76
N ASP A 235 -0.43 13.95 -19.37
CA ASP A 235 -0.16 15.38 -19.58
C ASP A 235 -1.09 16.01 -20.61
N CYS A 236 -1.52 15.25 -21.61
CA CYS A 236 -2.54 15.71 -22.55
C CYS A 236 -3.88 16.00 -21.87
N THR A 237 -4.19 15.41 -20.71
CA THR A 237 -5.45 15.69 -20.00
C THR A 237 -5.55 17.15 -19.51
N GLN A 238 -4.42 17.81 -19.27
CA GLN A 238 -4.40 19.20 -18.80
C GLN A 238 -4.84 20.19 -19.87
N LYS A 239 -4.66 19.81 -21.14
CA LYS A 239 -5.04 20.63 -22.30
C LYS A 239 -6.54 20.53 -22.60
N GLN A 240 -7.24 19.58 -21.98
CA GLN A 240 -8.68 19.32 -22.18
C GLN A 240 -9.03 19.15 -23.68
N ASP A 241 -8.10 18.61 -24.47
CA ASP A 241 -8.25 18.41 -25.92
C ASP A 241 -8.35 16.92 -26.24
N TRP A 242 -9.56 16.51 -26.63
CA TRP A 242 -9.84 15.13 -27.02
C TRP A 242 -9.03 14.66 -28.23
N LYS A 243 -8.81 15.50 -29.26
CA LYS A 243 -8.09 15.06 -30.46
C LYS A 243 -6.64 14.77 -30.15
N LEU A 244 -6.04 15.62 -29.33
CA LEU A 244 -4.67 15.42 -28.85
C LEU A 244 -4.59 14.15 -27.99
N LEU A 245 -5.51 14.01 -27.02
CA LEU A 245 -5.55 12.86 -26.12
C LEU A 245 -5.77 11.54 -26.87
N ASP A 246 -6.73 11.46 -27.79
CA ASP A 246 -7.03 10.27 -28.60
C ASP A 246 -5.79 9.82 -29.39
N ARG A 247 -5.01 10.77 -29.94
CA ARG A 247 -3.77 10.46 -30.65
C ARG A 247 -2.73 9.81 -29.73
N GLU A 248 -2.53 10.37 -28.53
CA GLU A 248 -1.54 9.86 -27.59
C GLU A 248 -2.00 8.54 -26.93
N ILE A 249 -3.31 8.35 -26.71
CA ILE A 249 -3.88 7.07 -26.27
C ILE A 249 -3.65 5.98 -27.33
N ARG A 250 -3.86 6.28 -28.62
CA ARG A 250 -3.59 5.31 -29.69
C ARG A 250 -2.14 4.85 -29.69
N LYS A 251 -1.19 5.76 -29.55
CA LYS A 251 0.23 5.42 -29.42
C LYS A 251 0.50 4.53 -28.21
N LEU A 252 -0.10 4.85 -27.05
CA LEU A 252 0.02 4.03 -25.83
C LEU A 252 -0.46 2.59 -26.08
N LEU A 253 -1.61 2.44 -26.73
CA LEU A 253 -2.21 1.15 -27.06
C LEU A 253 -1.44 0.39 -28.14
N ASP A 254 -0.72 1.08 -29.01
CA ASP A 254 0.13 0.44 -30.02
C ASP A 254 1.44 -0.05 -29.39
N ILE A 255 2.08 0.75 -28.53
CA ILE A 255 3.26 0.33 -27.77
C ILE A 255 2.93 -0.88 -26.88
N SER A 256 1.78 -0.88 -26.21
CA SER A 256 1.39 -2.02 -25.36
C SER A 256 1.20 -3.33 -26.13
N LYS A 257 0.80 -3.26 -27.41
CA LYS A 257 0.71 -4.45 -28.28
C LYS A 257 2.08 -5.00 -28.64
N GLU A 258 3.10 -4.15 -28.81
CA GLU A 258 4.47 -4.58 -29.14
C GLU A 258 5.06 -5.46 -28.02
N MET A 259 4.66 -5.21 -26.78
CA MET A 259 5.17 -5.89 -25.58
C MET A 259 4.61 -7.30 -25.38
N LYS A 260 3.55 -7.69 -26.11
CA LYS A 260 2.88 -9.01 -26.04
C LYS A 260 2.49 -9.45 -24.61
N ASP A 261 2.33 -8.50 -23.70
CA ASP A 261 1.95 -8.73 -22.31
C ASP A 261 0.50 -8.26 -22.07
N THR A 262 -0.36 -9.21 -21.66
CA THR A 262 -1.78 -8.97 -21.41
C THR A 262 -2.02 -8.00 -20.25
N ASN A 263 -1.16 -8.00 -19.24
CA ASN A 263 -1.25 -7.08 -18.09
C ASN A 263 -0.88 -5.65 -18.49
N ILE A 264 0.13 -5.49 -19.35
CA ILE A 264 0.50 -4.17 -19.90
C ILE A 264 -0.59 -3.65 -20.84
N ARG A 265 -1.22 -4.53 -21.63
CA ARG A 265 -2.37 -4.15 -22.45
C ARG A 265 -3.56 -3.72 -21.59
N THR A 266 -3.86 -4.45 -20.51
CA THR A 266 -4.96 -4.14 -19.59
C THR A 266 -4.73 -2.82 -18.87
N SER A 267 -3.49 -2.57 -18.42
CA SER A 267 -3.11 -1.29 -17.81
C SER A 267 -3.22 -0.12 -18.78
N ALA A 268 -2.81 -0.29 -20.04
CA ALA A 268 -2.93 0.73 -21.07
C ALA A 268 -4.39 1.13 -21.34
N LEU A 269 -5.30 0.15 -21.37
CA LEU A 269 -6.73 0.38 -21.51
C LEU A 269 -7.30 1.12 -20.31
N PHE A 270 -6.87 0.76 -19.10
CA PHE A 270 -7.32 1.45 -17.89
C PHE A 270 -6.85 2.91 -17.86
N ILE A 271 -5.58 3.16 -18.18
CA ILE A 271 -4.99 4.52 -18.26
C ILE A 271 -5.74 5.37 -19.31
N ALA A 272 -6.08 4.79 -20.46
CA ALA A 272 -6.91 5.47 -21.44
C ALA A 272 -8.29 5.85 -20.87
N SER A 273 -8.89 4.99 -20.06
CA SER A 273 -10.14 5.29 -19.36
C SER A 273 -10.01 6.46 -18.39
N GLU A 274 -8.98 6.46 -17.54
CA GLU A 274 -8.70 7.52 -16.57
C GLU A 274 -8.43 8.86 -17.26
N ALA A 275 -7.64 8.84 -18.33
CA ALA A 275 -7.31 10.05 -19.06
C ALA A 275 -8.54 10.68 -19.73
N CYS A 276 -9.42 9.84 -20.31
CA CYS A 276 -10.71 10.31 -20.83
C CYS A 276 -11.60 10.87 -19.72
N TYR A 277 -11.62 10.24 -18.54
CA TYR A 277 -12.39 10.70 -17.39
C TYR A 277 -11.92 12.09 -16.93
N ALA A 278 -10.61 12.30 -16.86
CA ALA A 278 -10.00 13.57 -16.41
C ALA A 278 -10.39 14.78 -17.28
N ILE A 279 -10.65 14.55 -18.57
CA ILE A 279 -11.14 15.60 -19.49
C ILE A 279 -12.66 15.58 -19.69
N ARG A 280 -13.38 14.82 -18.86
CA ARG A 280 -14.85 14.67 -18.90
C ARG A 280 -15.39 14.03 -20.19
N GLU A 281 -14.54 13.33 -20.94
CA GLU A 281 -14.92 12.52 -22.11
C GLU A 281 -15.50 11.16 -21.66
N TYR A 282 -16.62 11.22 -20.93
CA TYR A 282 -17.20 10.07 -20.23
C TYR A 282 -17.58 8.90 -21.16
N ARG A 283 -18.01 9.19 -22.39
CA ARG A 283 -18.33 8.15 -23.37
C ARG A 283 -17.11 7.30 -23.74
N HIS A 284 -15.96 7.96 -23.95
CA HIS A 284 -14.71 7.29 -24.27
C HIS A 284 -14.12 6.58 -23.05
N SER A 285 -14.19 7.23 -21.87
CA SER A 285 -13.82 6.62 -20.61
C SER A 285 -14.59 5.31 -20.35
N MET A 286 -15.92 5.33 -20.51
CA MET A 286 -16.74 4.11 -20.39
C MET A 286 -16.30 3.01 -21.38
N LYS A 287 -16.03 3.37 -22.63
CA LYS A 287 -15.57 2.40 -23.65
C LYS A 287 -14.25 1.74 -23.26
N TYR A 288 -13.30 2.50 -22.74
CA TYR A 288 -12.02 1.97 -22.29
C TYR A 288 -12.14 1.19 -20.97
N SER A 289 -13.03 1.59 -20.06
CA SER A 289 -13.38 0.79 -18.89
C SER A 289 -13.98 -0.56 -19.28
N ASP A 290 -14.93 -0.60 -20.22
CA ASP A 290 -15.53 -1.85 -20.70
C ASP A 290 -14.48 -2.78 -21.33
N ALA A 291 -13.54 -2.21 -22.10
CA ALA A 291 -12.42 -2.97 -22.65
C ALA A 291 -11.49 -3.51 -21.55
N THR A 292 -11.21 -2.70 -20.52
CA THR A 292 -10.39 -3.10 -19.36
C THR A 292 -11.06 -4.24 -18.60
N ILE A 293 -12.37 -4.12 -18.30
CA ILE A 293 -13.16 -5.15 -17.61
C ILE A 293 -13.09 -6.46 -18.38
N LYS A 294 -13.27 -6.42 -19.70
CA LYS A 294 -13.22 -7.62 -20.54
C LYS A 294 -11.86 -8.33 -20.50
N GLU A 295 -10.75 -7.59 -20.60
CA GLU A 295 -9.41 -8.20 -20.54
C GLU A 295 -9.09 -8.68 -19.11
N ALA A 296 -9.49 -7.91 -18.11
CA ALA A 296 -9.34 -8.28 -16.71
C ALA A 296 -10.12 -9.56 -16.34
N GLU A 297 -11.34 -9.75 -16.88
CA GLU A 297 -12.13 -10.97 -16.68
C GLU A 297 -11.46 -12.20 -17.28
N LYS A 298 -10.89 -12.09 -18.49
CA LYS A 298 -10.09 -13.17 -19.07
C LYS A 298 -8.87 -13.51 -18.21
N ALA A 299 -8.17 -12.49 -17.72
CA ALA A 299 -7.02 -12.68 -16.82
C ALA A 299 -7.43 -13.37 -15.52
N MET A 300 -8.62 -13.06 -14.98
CA MET A 300 -9.16 -13.78 -13.83
C MET A 300 -9.50 -15.25 -14.16
N GLU A 301 -10.06 -15.52 -15.34
CA GLU A 301 -10.36 -16.88 -15.81
C GLU A 301 -9.09 -17.71 -16.01
N SER A 302 -7.98 -17.09 -16.41
CA SER A 302 -6.65 -17.73 -16.52
C SER A 302 -5.90 -17.84 -15.19
N GLY A 303 -6.47 -17.35 -14.08
CA GLY A 303 -5.85 -17.40 -12.74
C GLY A 303 -4.81 -16.32 -12.46
N GLU A 304 -4.70 -15.29 -13.31
CA GLU A 304 -3.78 -14.16 -13.11
C GLU A 304 -4.29 -13.19 -12.03
N ALA A 305 -3.52 -13.03 -10.95
CA ALA A 305 -3.89 -12.18 -9.82
C ALA A 305 -4.14 -10.71 -10.18
N ALA A 306 -3.47 -10.19 -11.22
CA ALA A 306 -3.64 -8.82 -11.70
C ALA A 306 -5.06 -8.55 -12.27
N GLY A 307 -5.75 -9.58 -12.77
CA GLY A 307 -7.08 -9.47 -13.37
C GLY A 307 -8.09 -8.88 -12.39
N TYR A 308 -8.13 -9.37 -11.15
CA TYR A 308 -9.09 -8.85 -10.16
C TYR A 308 -8.85 -7.37 -9.81
N SER A 309 -7.57 -6.96 -9.76
CA SER A 309 -7.18 -5.57 -9.45
C SER A 309 -7.62 -4.59 -10.54
N TYR A 310 -7.37 -4.91 -11.82
CA TYR A 310 -7.85 -4.06 -12.91
C TYR A 310 -9.37 -4.09 -13.07
N TRP A 311 -9.99 -5.25 -12.82
CA TRP A 311 -11.43 -5.39 -12.87
C TRP A 311 -12.12 -4.44 -11.88
N LYS A 312 -11.71 -4.45 -10.60
CA LYS A 312 -12.34 -3.58 -9.59
C LYS A 312 -12.13 -2.10 -9.89
N MET A 313 -10.93 -1.71 -10.32
CA MET A 313 -10.63 -0.32 -10.70
C MET A 313 -11.52 0.16 -11.87
N ALA A 314 -11.65 -0.65 -12.92
CA ALA A 314 -12.44 -0.29 -14.10
C ALA A 314 -13.96 -0.26 -13.83
N VAL A 315 -14.47 -1.19 -13.03
CA VAL A 315 -15.88 -1.18 -12.61
C VAL A 315 -16.17 0.03 -11.71
N SER A 316 -15.28 0.37 -10.77
CA SER A 316 -15.41 1.58 -9.92
C SER A 316 -15.44 2.84 -10.78
N MET A 317 -14.55 2.95 -11.77
CA MET A 317 -14.54 4.08 -12.70
C MET A 317 -15.86 4.20 -13.46
N LYS A 318 -16.38 3.09 -13.99
CA LYS A 318 -17.67 3.07 -14.69
C LYS A 318 -18.81 3.48 -13.77
N ALA A 319 -18.82 2.99 -12.54
CA ALA A 319 -19.83 3.37 -11.54
C ALA A 319 -19.74 4.86 -11.18
N ALA A 320 -18.53 5.41 -11.01
CA ALA A 320 -18.30 6.83 -10.76
C ALA A 320 -18.80 7.73 -11.92
N ILE A 321 -18.58 7.31 -13.17
CA ILE A 321 -19.12 8.00 -14.35
C ILE A 321 -20.64 8.01 -14.33
N LEU A 322 -21.26 6.86 -14.05
CA LEU A 322 -22.72 6.76 -13.96
C LEU A 322 -23.28 7.61 -12.81
N THR A 323 -22.60 7.65 -11.66
CA THR A 323 -22.93 8.55 -10.55
C THR A 323 -22.87 10.02 -10.99
N ALA A 324 -21.79 10.44 -11.64
CA ALA A 324 -21.64 11.81 -12.15
C ALA A 324 -22.71 12.15 -13.20
N GLY A 325 -23.08 11.18 -14.04
CA GLY A 325 -24.17 11.28 -15.02
C GLY A 325 -25.58 11.15 -14.45
N LYS A 326 -25.74 11.11 -13.11
CA LYS A 326 -27.03 10.93 -12.40
C LYS A 326 -27.77 9.61 -12.73
N ARG A 327 -27.08 8.62 -13.31
CA ARG A 327 -27.60 7.27 -13.58
C ARG A 327 -27.39 6.38 -12.36
N ARG A 328 -27.97 6.79 -11.22
CA ARG A 328 -27.68 6.22 -9.90
C ARG A 328 -28.07 4.75 -9.76
N GLU A 329 -29.20 4.33 -10.33
CA GLU A 329 -29.62 2.91 -10.28
C GLU A 329 -28.59 2.00 -10.95
N GLU A 330 -28.03 2.41 -12.09
CA GLU A 330 -27.02 1.63 -12.80
C GLU A 330 -25.68 1.64 -12.06
N ALA A 331 -25.31 2.76 -11.43
CA ALA A 331 -24.13 2.83 -10.58
C ALA A 331 -24.26 1.89 -9.36
N VAL A 332 -25.43 1.87 -8.70
CA VAL A 332 -25.71 0.95 -7.59
C VAL A 332 -25.59 -0.50 -8.05
N ALA A 333 -26.18 -0.87 -9.20
CA ALA A 333 -26.08 -2.23 -9.73
C ALA A 333 -24.62 -2.67 -9.98
N LEU A 334 -23.75 -1.77 -10.45
CA LEU A 334 -22.32 -2.04 -10.61
C LEU A 334 -21.61 -2.24 -9.26
N TYR A 335 -21.87 -1.38 -8.27
CA TYR A 335 -21.28 -1.54 -6.95
C TYR A 335 -21.77 -2.81 -6.25
N GLU A 336 -23.04 -3.18 -6.37
CA GLU A 336 -23.53 -4.46 -5.84
C GLU A 336 -22.87 -5.66 -6.53
N GLY A 337 -22.68 -5.59 -7.85
CA GLY A 337 -21.93 -6.60 -8.59
C GLY A 337 -20.48 -6.70 -8.12
N MET A 338 -19.84 -5.57 -7.83
CA MET A 338 -18.51 -5.49 -7.24
C MET A 338 -18.46 -6.12 -5.86
N ALA A 339 -19.40 -5.81 -4.98
CA ALA A 339 -19.48 -6.40 -3.65
C ALA A 339 -19.60 -7.93 -3.72
N ARG A 340 -20.50 -8.46 -4.57
CA ARG A 340 -20.65 -9.91 -4.76
C ARG A 340 -19.38 -10.58 -5.26
N LYS A 341 -18.67 -9.97 -6.22
CA LYS A 341 -17.41 -10.52 -6.71
C LYS A 341 -16.30 -10.43 -5.65
N ALA A 342 -16.26 -9.35 -4.87
CA ALA A 342 -15.32 -9.17 -3.76
C ALA A 342 -15.52 -10.20 -2.63
N ILE A 343 -16.77 -10.61 -2.36
CA ILE A 343 -17.06 -11.73 -1.45
C ILE A 343 -16.40 -13.01 -1.95
N THR A 344 -16.59 -13.35 -3.23
CA THR A 344 -15.96 -14.56 -3.83
C THR A 344 -14.43 -14.49 -3.79
N GLN A 345 -13.86 -13.30 -3.91
CA GLN A 345 -12.42 -13.05 -3.85
C GLN A 345 -11.88 -12.87 -2.42
N LYS A 346 -12.74 -12.96 -1.40
CA LYS A 346 -12.39 -12.74 0.01
C LYS A 346 -11.66 -11.39 0.24
N ASP A 347 -12.11 -10.34 -0.44
CA ASP A 347 -11.61 -8.96 -0.30
C ASP A 347 -12.59 -8.13 0.55
N PRO A 348 -12.51 -8.19 1.89
CA PRO A 348 -13.46 -7.51 2.77
C PRO A 348 -13.44 -5.98 2.62
N TYR A 349 -12.32 -5.41 2.20
CA TYR A 349 -12.20 -3.98 1.95
C TYR A 349 -13.11 -3.56 0.80
N TYR A 350 -13.08 -4.29 -0.33
CA TYR A 350 -13.94 -3.97 -1.46
C TYR A 350 -15.40 -4.38 -1.27
N VAL A 351 -15.70 -5.36 -0.42
CA VAL A 351 -17.09 -5.61 0.02
C VAL A 351 -17.63 -4.38 0.76
N MET A 352 -16.87 -3.90 1.75
CA MET A 352 -17.23 -2.70 2.53
C MET A 352 -17.38 -1.49 1.63
N GLU A 353 -16.37 -1.17 0.82
CA GLU A 353 -16.35 0.05 0.02
C GLU A 353 -17.46 0.08 -1.04
N SER A 354 -17.76 -1.07 -1.65
CA SER A 354 -18.84 -1.19 -2.63
C SER A 354 -20.20 -0.93 -2.00
N TYR A 355 -20.51 -1.57 -0.87
CA TYR A 355 -21.77 -1.33 -0.18
C TYR A 355 -21.85 0.07 0.44
N ARG A 356 -20.72 0.63 0.89
CA ARG A 356 -20.66 2.03 1.36
C ARG A 356 -21.07 2.98 0.23
N MET A 357 -20.59 2.75 -0.99
CA MET A 357 -21.00 3.54 -2.16
C MET A 357 -22.48 3.34 -2.51
N CYS A 358 -23.03 2.12 -2.44
CA CYS A 358 -24.46 1.90 -2.57
C CYS A 358 -25.26 2.71 -1.54
N GLY A 359 -24.88 2.64 -0.26
CA GLY A 359 -25.53 3.36 0.83
C GLY A 359 -25.46 4.87 0.64
N PHE A 360 -24.30 5.40 0.23
CA PHE A 360 -24.13 6.82 -0.07
C PHE A 360 -25.04 7.30 -1.21
N LEU A 361 -25.15 6.54 -2.30
CA LEU A 361 -26.03 6.89 -3.42
C LEU A 361 -27.51 6.89 -3.01
N ARG A 362 -27.94 5.92 -2.19
CA ARG A 362 -29.31 5.88 -1.65
C ARG A 362 -29.58 7.02 -0.68
N TYR A 363 -28.60 7.37 0.14
CA TYR A 363 -28.67 8.52 1.04
C TYR A 363 -28.83 9.83 0.27
N GLU A 364 -28.05 10.04 -0.79
CA GLU A 364 -28.20 11.22 -1.66
C GLU A 364 -29.58 11.29 -2.31
N ASP A 365 -30.16 10.15 -2.71
CA ASP A 365 -31.53 10.05 -3.23
C ASP A 365 -32.62 10.20 -2.16
N GLY A 366 -32.26 10.23 -0.87
CA GLY A 366 -33.21 10.34 0.24
C GLY A 366 -33.93 9.04 0.58
N LYS A 367 -33.47 7.91 0.04
CA LYS A 367 -33.98 6.57 0.34
C LYS A 367 -33.32 6.07 1.63
N MET A 368 -33.71 6.64 2.77
CA MET A 368 -33.02 6.48 4.05
C MET A 368 -32.98 5.03 4.55
N GLU A 369 -34.05 4.27 4.38
CA GLU A 369 -34.12 2.85 4.77
C GLU A 369 -33.11 2.01 3.97
N GLN A 370 -33.08 2.19 2.64
CA GLN A 370 -32.14 1.48 1.77
C GLN A 370 -30.70 1.91 2.07
N ALA A 371 -30.48 3.20 2.31
CA ALA A 371 -29.16 3.71 2.68
C ALA A 371 -28.65 3.04 3.96
N PHE A 372 -29.50 2.98 4.99
CA PHE A 372 -29.19 2.32 6.25
C PHE A 372 -28.83 0.84 6.05
N GLU A 373 -29.64 0.09 5.30
CA GLU A 373 -29.39 -1.32 4.99
C GLU A 373 -28.03 -1.53 4.29
N TYR A 374 -27.69 -0.71 3.29
CA TYR A 374 -26.39 -0.78 2.63
C TYR A 374 -25.23 -0.40 3.55
N PHE A 375 -25.40 0.58 4.45
CA PHE A 375 -24.34 0.88 5.42
C PHE A 375 -24.15 -0.27 6.41
N LEU A 376 -25.21 -0.98 6.82
CA LEU A 376 -25.06 -2.20 7.62
C LEU A 376 -24.33 -3.30 6.85
N LEU A 377 -24.61 -3.48 5.55
CA LEU A 377 -23.86 -4.42 4.70
C LEU A 377 -22.39 -4.01 4.57
N ALA A 378 -22.10 -2.71 4.46
CA ALA A 378 -20.74 -2.19 4.43
C ALA A 378 -20.00 -2.49 5.74
N LEU A 379 -20.64 -2.24 6.89
CA LEU A 379 -20.08 -2.55 8.21
C LEU A 379 -19.86 -4.05 8.41
N SER A 380 -20.81 -4.88 7.98
CA SER A 380 -20.68 -6.33 8.02
C SER A 380 -19.49 -6.81 7.18
N GLY A 381 -19.34 -6.32 5.94
CA GLY A 381 -18.19 -6.62 5.10
C GLY A 381 -16.86 -6.15 5.71
N GLY A 382 -16.84 -4.94 6.26
CA GLY A 382 -15.65 -4.35 6.87
C GLY A 382 -15.31 -4.92 8.25
N SER A 383 -16.22 -5.64 8.91
CA SER A 383 -15.97 -6.26 10.22
C SER A 383 -14.87 -7.33 10.19
N TYR A 384 -14.59 -7.89 9.01
CA TYR A 384 -13.51 -8.85 8.75
C TYR A 384 -12.13 -8.19 8.56
N LEU A 385 -12.06 -6.86 8.54
CA LEU A 385 -10.80 -6.12 8.51
C LEU A 385 -10.19 -6.06 9.92
N SER A 386 -8.86 -5.97 10.01
CA SER A 386 -8.18 -5.76 11.30
C SER A 386 -8.68 -4.48 12.00
N GLY A 387 -8.55 -4.40 13.32
CA GLY A 387 -8.92 -3.20 14.08
C GLY A 387 -8.25 -1.93 13.55
N GLU A 388 -6.97 -2.02 13.20
CA GLU A 388 -6.19 -0.92 12.61
C GLU A 388 -6.74 -0.48 11.24
N ILE A 389 -7.02 -1.43 10.34
CA ILE A 389 -7.56 -1.11 9.01
C ILE A 389 -8.97 -0.52 9.12
N ARG A 390 -9.82 -1.00 10.04
CA ARG A 390 -11.14 -0.39 10.27
C ARG A 390 -11.02 1.06 10.71
N ARG A 391 -10.07 1.39 11.59
CA ARG A 391 -9.85 2.75 12.09
C ARG A 391 -9.32 3.71 11.02
N SER A 392 -8.49 3.23 10.10
CA SER A 392 -7.85 4.07 9.06
C SER A 392 -8.57 4.07 7.70
N SER A 393 -9.69 3.35 7.56
CA SER A 393 -10.44 3.23 6.30
C SER A 393 -11.79 3.94 6.32
N THR A 394 -12.53 3.81 5.22
CA THR A 394 -13.91 4.32 5.07
C THR A 394 -14.95 3.57 5.92
N PHE A 395 -14.52 2.61 6.76
CA PHE A 395 -15.38 1.95 7.75
C PHE A 395 -15.98 2.94 8.74
N THR A 396 -15.18 3.88 9.26
CA THR A 396 -15.65 4.92 10.19
C THR A 396 -16.69 5.83 9.55
N TYR A 397 -16.54 6.10 8.25
CA TYR A 397 -17.52 6.83 7.45
C TYR A 397 -18.83 6.04 7.28
N ALA A 398 -18.74 4.74 6.98
CA ALA A 398 -19.92 3.87 6.91
C ALA A 398 -20.63 3.78 8.27
N ALA A 399 -19.88 3.70 9.37
CA ALA A 399 -20.42 3.67 10.74
C ALA A 399 -21.15 4.97 11.08
N HIS A 400 -20.53 6.11 10.78
CA HIS A 400 -21.13 7.42 10.96
C HIS A 400 -22.48 7.53 10.23
N LEU A 401 -22.51 7.17 8.94
CA LEU A 401 -23.74 7.25 8.14
C LEU A 401 -24.77 6.18 8.50
N ALA A 402 -24.36 5.00 8.98
CA ALA A 402 -25.26 4.00 9.53
C ALA A 402 -25.96 4.52 10.79
N LEU A 403 -25.24 5.15 11.71
CA LEU A 403 -25.85 5.78 12.90
C LEU A 403 -26.76 6.94 12.51
N HIS A 404 -26.32 7.79 11.58
CA HIS A 404 -27.10 8.94 11.15
C HIS A 404 -28.42 8.55 10.46
N THR A 405 -28.38 7.58 9.56
CA THR A 405 -29.59 7.08 8.87
C THR A 405 -30.43 6.19 9.80
N GLY A 406 -29.80 5.35 10.63
CA GLY A 406 -30.45 4.52 11.63
C GLY A 406 -31.28 5.32 12.62
N ARG A 407 -30.76 6.44 13.13
CA ARG A 407 -31.51 7.36 14.02
C ARG A 407 -32.75 7.98 13.37
N GLN A 408 -32.84 7.99 12.04
CA GLN A 408 -34.00 8.50 11.31
C GLN A 408 -35.03 7.40 10.99
N VAL A 409 -34.60 6.15 10.83
CA VAL A 409 -35.43 5.06 10.29
C VAL A 409 -35.59 3.85 11.22
N ARG A 410 -34.97 3.85 12.40
CA ARG A 410 -35.03 2.76 13.37
C ARG A 410 -35.32 3.28 14.77
N SER A 411 -35.73 2.37 15.66
CA SER A 411 -35.98 2.71 17.06
C SER A 411 -34.68 3.03 17.79
N PRO A 412 -34.70 3.84 18.86
CA PRO A 412 -33.50 4.08 19.69
C PRO A 412 -32.88 2.80 20.22
N LEU A 413 -33.69 1.76 20.48
CA LEU A 413 -33.20 0.45 20.92
C LEU A 413 -32.36 -0.23 19.83
N ASP A 414 -32.83 -0.24 18.59
CA ASP A 414 -32.08 -0.84 17.47
C ASP A 414 -30.77 -0.10 17.20
N VAL A 415 -30.79 1.23 17.31
CA VAL A 415 -29.58 2.05 17.18
C VAL A 415 -28.59 1.73 18.31
N SER A 416 -29.06 1.52 19.54
CA SER A 416 -28.18 1.16 20.66
C SER A 416 -27.44 -0.17 20.46
N ILE A 417 -28.05 -1.12 19.74
CA ILE A 417 -27.39 -2.38 19.36
C ILE A 417 -26.22 -2.11 18.40
N LEU A 418 -26.45 -1.24 17.39
CA LEU A 418 -25.39 -0.82 16.48
C LEU A 418 -24.26 -0.08 17.21
N GLU A 419 -24.58 0.80 18.15
CA GLU A 419 -23.58 1.49 18.98
C GLU A 419 -22.74 0.51 19.82
N GLY A 420 -23.38 -0.53 20.38
CA GLY A 420 -22.68 -1.61 21.08
C GLY A 420 -21.71 -2.36 20.17
N GLN A 421 -22.16 -2.73 18.96
CA GLN A 421 -21.33 -3.43 17.99
C GLN A 421 -20.14 -2.59 17.51
N LEU A 422 -20.33 -1.28 17.33
CA LEU A 422 -19.25 -0.37 16.96
C LEU A 422 -18.19 -0.25 18.06
N ARG A 423 -18.57 -0.30 19.33
CA ARG A 423 -17.62 -0.36 20.45
C ARG A 423 -16.73 -1.60 20.36
N GLU A 424 -17.33 -2.77 20.12
CA GLU A 424 -16.56 -4.02 19.97
C GLU A 424 -15.59 -3.97 18.79
N TRP A 425 -16.00 -3.32 17.69
CA TRP A 425 -15.20 -3.27 16.47
C TRP A 425 -14.11 -2.20 16.45
N LEU A 426 -14.33 -1.06 17.10
CA LEU A 426 -13.44 0.11 17.02
C LEU A 426 -12.73 0.44 18.33
N GLY A 427 -13.18 -0.12 19.46
CA GLY A 427 -12.67 0.19 20.80
C GLY A 427 -13.53 1.22 21.54
N ASP A 428 -13.11 1.57 22.76
CA ASP A 428 -13.89 2.44 23.65
C ASP A 428 -14.03 3.88 23.16
N ASP A 429 -13.06 4.35 22.35
CA ASP A 429 -13.01 5.65 21.69
C ASP A 429 -13.84 5.72 20.39
N TRP A 430 -14.63 4.68 20.06
CA TRP A 430 -15.37 4.60 18.79
C TRP A 430 -16.22 5.84 18.51
N LYS A 431 -16.79 6.47 19.55
CA LYS A 431 -17.61 7.67 19.41
C LYS A 431 -16.80 8.84 18.86
N GLU A 432 -15.58 9.03 19.33
CA GLU A 432 -14.69 10.09 18.87
C GLU A 432 -14.29 9.85 17.41
N LEU A 433 -14.08 8.59 17.04
CA LEU A 433 -13.74 8.21 15.67
C LEU A 433 -14.88 8.47 14.68
N VAL A 434 -16.13 8.16 15.06
CA VAL A 434 -17.27 8.27 14.14
C VAL A 434 -17.98 9.62 14.18
N ASP A 435 -17.90 10.40 15.25
CA ASP A 435 -18.59 11.69 15.37
C ASP A 435 -17.64 12.91 15.28
N ASN A 436 -16.45 12.74 14.69
CA ASN A 436 -15.48 13.82 14.51
C ASN A 436 -15.98 14.95 13.55
N PRO A 437 -15.35 16.15 13.59
CA PRO A 437 -15.75 17.28 12.75
C PRO A 437 -15.73 16.99 11.23
N ASP A 438 -14.76 16.21 10.76
CA ASP A 438 -14.65 15.84 9.34
C ASP A 438 -15.84 14.98 8.89
N MET A 439 -16.38 14.14 9.78
CA MET A 439 -17.57 13.33 9.52
C MET A 439 -18.86 14.16 9.49
N GLN A 440 -18.91 15.34 10.13
CA GLN A 440 -20.11 16.20 10.04
C GLN A 440 -20.34 16.73 8.61
N LEU A 441 -19.27 16.87 7.81
CA LEU A 441 -19.38 17.19 6.38
C LEU A 441 -20.00 16.04 5.57
N ALA A 442 -19.90 14.79 6.03
CA ALA A 442 -20.52 13.63 5.37
C ALA A 442 -22.06 13.69 5.37
N LYS A 443 -22.65 14.34 6.37
CA LYS A 443 -24.10 14.59 6.46
C LYS A 443 -24.58 15.65 5.46
N ALA A 444 -23.68 16.44 4.89
CA ALA A 444 -24.04 17.46 3.92
C ALA A 444 -24.43 16.78 2.59
N ARG A 445 -25.72 16.48 2.43
CA ARG A 445 -26.28 16.11 1.12
C ARG A 445 -25.96 17.24 0.14
N ARG A 446 -25.40 16.91 -1.04
CA ARG A 446 -25.24 17.91 -2.10
C ARG A 446 -26.64 18.36 -2.53
N LYS A 447 -27.12 19.47 -1.96
CA LYS A 447 -28.34 20.13 -2.44
C LYS A 447 -28.09 20.54 -3.88
N GLY A 448 -28.83 19.94 -4.80
CA GLY A 448 -28.96 20.51 -6.14
C GLY A 448 -29.66 21.85 -6.05
N GLY A 449 -28.94 22.94 -6.30
CA GLY A 449 -29.47 24.23 -6.77
C GLY A 449 -28.63 24.59 -8.00
N ILE A 450 -29.17 24.66 -9.21
CA ILE A 450 -29.92 25.81 -9.74
C ILE A 450 -29.19 27.12 -9.35
N PHE A 451 -28.22 27.49 -10.18
CA PHE A 451 -27.27 28.63 -10.06
C PHE A 451 -26.13 28.48 -9.04
N ASN A 452 -24.99 27.96 -9.51
CA ASN A 452 -23.68 28.60 -9.46
C ASN A 452 -22.71 27.91 -10.43
#